data_AF-A0A1F9PKJ8-F1
#
_entry.id   AF-A0A1F9PKJ8-F1
#
_cell.length_a   1.000
_cell.length_b   1.000
_cell.length_c   1.000
_cell.angle_alpha   90.00
_cell.angle_beta   90.00
_cell.angle_gamma   90.00
#
_symmetry.space_group_name_H-M   'P 1'
#
loop_
_entity.id
_entity.type
_entity.pdbx_description
1 polymer ?
#
loop_
_entity_poly.entity_id
_entity_poly.type
_entity_poly.pdbx_seq_one_letter_code
_entity_poly.pdbx_strand_id
1 'polypeptide(L)' 'MVVEEIITLDCPCCQTAISQPLSWFKKTYSTCPHCGGGLAASQFAAQLVAIEEALDTAVDEMVRGVPSSGGCCREK' A
#
# COMPACT_ATOMS: atom_id res chain seq x y z
N MET A 1 -15.49 -9.17 -5.82
CA MET A 1 -14.62 -9.63 -4.72
C MET A 1 -13.52 -8.60 -4.58
N VAL A 2 -13.53 -7.79 -3.52
CA VAL A 2 -12.47 -6.81 -3.29
C VAL A 2 -11.28 -7.63 -2.78
N VAL A 3 -10.30 -7.88 -3.64
CA VAL A 3 -9.05 -8.51 -3.22
C VAL A 3 -8.30 -7.47 -2.41
N GLU A 4 -8.37 -7.60 -1.09
CA GLU A 4 -7.56 -6.77 -0.20
C GLU A 4 -6.10 -7.17 -0.35
N GLU A 5 -5.24 -6.23 -0.74
CA GLU A 5 -3.81 -6.48 -0.81
C GLU A 5 -3.26 -6.76 0.60
N ILE A 6 -2.59 -7.91 0.73
CA ILE A 6 -1.84 -8.25 1.93
C ILE A 6 -0.56 -7.44 1.88
N ILE A 7 -0.46 -6.48 2.80
CA ILE A 7 0.74 -5.66 2.97
C ILE A 7 1.53 -6.18 4.17
N THR A 8 2.83 -5.95 4.13
CA THR A 8 3.72 -6.31 5.24
C THR A 8 4.27 -5.03 5.85
N LEU A 9 3.98 -4.81 7.13
CA LEU A 9 4.45 -3.65 7.90
C LEU A 9 5.14 -4.12 9.17
N ASP A 10 6.17 -3.42 9.61
CA ASP A 10 6.86 -3.74 10.85
C ASP A 10 6.09 -3.26 12.07
N CYS A 11 6.03 -4.11 13.10
CA CYS A 11 5.42 -3.74 14.38
C CYS A 11 6.21 -2.61 15.04
N PRO A 12 5.60 -1.47 15.41
CA PRO A 12 6.29 -0.40 16.13
C PRO A 12 6.79 -0.81 17.52
N CYS A 13 6.24 -1.89 18.10
CA CYS A 13 6.64 -2.38 19.41
C CYS A 13 7.81 -3.37 19.37
N CYS A 14 7.77 -4.36 18.47
CA CYS A 14 8.74 -5.45 18.42
C CYS A 14 9.54 -5.54 17.12
N GLN A 15 9.32 -4.61 16.18
CA GLN A 15 9.99 -4.54 14.87
C GLN A 15 9.92 -5.86 14.09
N THR A 16 8.88 -6.64 14.34
CA THR A 16 8.61 -7.88 13.61
C THR A 16 7.63 -7.58 12.49
N ALA A 17 7.92 -8.10 11.30
CA ALA A 17 7.07 -7.97 10.14
C ALA A 17 5.70 -8.62 10.37
N ILE A 18 4.63 -7.84 10.19
CA ILE A 18 3.24 -8.27 10.26
C ILE A 18 2.69 -8.26 8.83
N SER A 19 2.32 -9.43 8.30
CA SER A 19 1.66 -9.55 7.00
C SER A 19 0.16 -9.69 7.19
N GLN A 20 -0.60 -8.65 6.89
CA GLN A 20 -2.06 -8.58 7.08
C GLN A 20 -2.70 -7.71 5.98
N PRO A 21 -4.02 -7.83 5.73
CA PRO A 21 -4.70 -6.97 4.78
C PRO A 21 -4.71 -5.51 5.27
N LEU A 22 -4.74 -4.56 4.33
CA LEU A 22 -4.74 -3.13 4.62
C LEU A 22 -5.85 -2.71 5.61
N SER A 23 -7.04 -3.30 5.53
CA SER A 23 -8.12 -3.03 6.49
C SER A 23 -7.81 -3.45 7.92
N TRP A 24 -6.90 -4.43 8.13
CA TRP A 24 -6.47 -4.83 9.47
C TRP A 24 -5.68 -3.73 10.15
N PHE A 25 -4.81 -3.05 9.39
CA PHE A 25 -4.04 -1.91 9.87
C PHE A 25 -4.89 -0.65 10.04
N LYS A 26 -6.02 -0.52 9.32
CA LYS A 26 -7.00 0.57 9.48
C LYS A 26 -7.93 0.40 10.69
N LYS A 27 -7.89 -0.73 11.40
CA LYS A 27 -8.71 -0.92 12.62
C LYS A 27 -8.29 0.04 13.73
N THR A 28 -9.27 0.61 14.43
CA THR A 28 -9.06 1.53 15.55
C THR A 28 -8.15 0.94 16.62
N TYR A 29 -8.28 -0.36 16.85
CA TYR A 29 -7.48 -1.11 17.81
C TYR A 29 -7.24 -2.54 17.32
N SER A 30 -5.98 -2.93 17.30
CA SER A 30 -5.49 -4.26 16.95
C SER A 30 -4.39 -4.66 17.95
N THR A 31 -3.98 -5.92 17.92
CA THR A 31 -2.87 -6.40 18.75
C THR A 31 -1.85 -7.10 17.88
N CYS A 32 -0.57 -6.85 18.15
CA CYS A 32 0.50 -7.52 17.43
C CYS A 32 0.45 -9.03 17.72
N PRO A 33 0.39 -9.90 16.70
CA PRO A 33 0.38 -11.35 16.92
C PRO A 33 1.70 -11.90 17.47
N HIS A 34 2.81 -11.15 17.35
CA HIS A 34 4.13 -11.57 17.80
C HIS A 34 4.42 -11.19 19.26
N CYS A 35 4.10 -9.95 19.65
CA CYS A 35 4.43 -9.46 20.99
C CYS A 35 3.21 -9.16 21.88
N GLY A 36 1.99 -9.24 21.34
CA GLY A 36 0.77 -8.86 22.06
C GLY A 36 0.65 -7.36 22.34
N GLY A 37 1.54 -6.52 21.79
CA GLY A 37 1.52 -5.07 21.95
C GLY A 37 0.28 -4.45 21.30
N GLY A 38 -0.28 -3.42 21.95
CA GLY A 38 -1.42 -2.67 21.42
C GLY A 38 -1.04 -1.87 20.18
N LEU A 39 -1.77 -2.11 19.09
CA LEU A 39 -1.57 -1.47 17.79
C LEU A 39 -2.80 -0.62 17.47
N ALA A 40 -2.56 0.59 16.98
CA ALA A 40 -3.62 1.52 16.59
C ALA A 40 -3.38 1.96 15.14
N ALA A 41 -4.45 2.16 14.38
CA ALA A 41 -4.36 2.63 13.00
C ALA A 41 -3.52 3.91 12.85
N SER A 42 -3.58 4.80 13.85
CA SER A 42 -2.78 6.03 13.87
C SER A 42 -1.27 5.78 13.84
N GLN A 43 -0.79 4.65 14.37
CA GLN A 43 0.62 4.29 14.35
C GLN A 43 1.10 3.90 12.94
N PHE A 44 0.20 3.37 12.11
CA PHE A 44 0.48 2.98 10.73
C PHE A 44 0.04 4.02 9.71
N ALA A 45 -0.65 5.09 10.13
CA ALA A 45 -1.25 6.09 9.24
C ALA A 45 -0.24 6.68 8.24
N ALA A 46 0.98 6.99 8.68
CA ALA A 46 2.01 7.53 7.79
C ALA A 46 2.42 6.53 6.69
N GLN A 47 2.55 5.24 7.03
CA GLN A 47 2.90 4.18 6.08
C GLN A 47 1.73 3.87 5.15
N LEU A 48 0.51 3.86 5.67
CA LEU A 48 -0.71 3.65 4.88
C LEU A 48 -0.91 4.77 3.87
N VAL A 49 -0.72 6.03 4.26
CA VAL A 49 -0.79 7.18 3.34
C VAL A 49 0.24 7.04 2.22
N ALA A 50 1.49 6.68 2.54
CA ALA A 50 2.52 6.48 1.52
C ALA A 50 2.18 5.35 0.53
N ILE A 51 1.56 4.26 1.02
CA ILE A 51 1.09 3.16 0.17
C ILE A 51 -0.07 3.61 -0.72
N GLU A 52 -1.05 4.34 -0.15
CA GLU A 52 -2.20 4.86 -0.90
C GLU A 52 -1.77 5.88 -1.97
N GLU A 53 -0.83 6.78 -1.66
CA GLU A 53 -0.27 7.73 -2.64
C GLU A 53 0.51 7.02 -3.76
N ALA A 54 1.27 5.97 -3.42
CA ALA A 54 1.99 5.17 -4.41
C ALA A 54 1.03 4.40 -5.33
N LEU A 55 -0.06 3.87 -4.79
CA LEU A 55 -1.11 3.20 -5.57
C LEU A 55 -1.85 4.19 -6.49
N ASP A 56 -2.23 5.36 -5.98
CA ASP A 56 -2.90 6.40 -6.78
C ASP A 56 -2.01 6.86 -7.93
N THR A 57 -0.72 7.10 -7.67
CA THR A 57 0.27 7.45 -8.69
C THR A 57 0.40 6.35 -9.75
N ALA A 58 0.51 5.08 -9.33
CA ALA A 58 0.61 3.95 -10.26
C ALA A 58 -0.65 3.80 -11.13
N VAL A 59 -1.83 4.02 -10.56
CA VAL A 59 -3.10 4.02 -11.31
C VAL A 59 -3.17 5.19 -12.29
N ASP A 60 -2.76 6.39 -11.88
CA ASP A 60 -2.72 7.56 -12.76
C ASP A 60 -1.74 7.37 -13.93
N GLU A 61 -0.57 6.77 -13.72
CA GLU A 61 0.35 6.41 -14.81
C GLU A 61 -0.25 5.37 -15.78
N MET A 62 -0.96 4.36 -15.26
CA MET A 62 -1.65 3.38 -16.10
C MET A 62 -2.83 3.97 -16.88
N VAL A 63 -3.58 4.92 -16.28
CA VAL A 63 -4.69 5.64 -16.94
C VAL A 63 -4.18 6.66 -17.95
N ARG A 64 -3.06 7.33 -17.66
CA ARG A 64 -2.38 8.24 -18.59
C ARG A 64 -1.53 7.54 -19.64
N GLY A 65 -1.39 6.21 -19.53
CA GLY A 65 -0.94 5.31 -20.56
C GLY A 65 -1.90 5.23 -21.75
N VAL A 66 -2.16 6.39 -22.38
CA VAL A 66 -2.46 6.42 -23.80
C VAL A 66 -1.26 5.77 -24.50
N PRO A 67 -1.46 4.78 -25.38
CA PRO A 67 -0.33 4.23 -26.10
C PRO A 67 0.24 5.36 -26.96
N SER A 68 1.45 5.79 -26.62
CA SER A 68 2.34 6.45 -27.56
C SER A 68 2.83 5.42 -28.58
N SER A 69 1.90 4.83 -29.31
CA SER A 69 2.15 4.01 -30.49
C SER A 69 1.73 4.83 -31.70
N GLY A 70 2.71 5.39 -32.41
CA GLY A 70 2.48 6.08 -33.66
C GLY A 70 3.57 7.04 -34.12
N GLY A 71 4.64 7.25 -33.36
CA GLY A 71 5.83 7.97 -33.81
C GLY A 71 6.86 7.02 -34.45
N CYS A 72 6.49 6.28 -35.49
CA CYS A 72 7.45 5.44 -36.23
C CYS A 72 7.68 6.01 -37.63
N CYS A 73 8.90 6.50 -37.85
CA CYS A 73 9.58 6.74 -39.13
C CYS A 73 8.92 7.74 -40.10
N ARG A 74 9.31 9.01 -39.99
CA ARG A 74 9.29 9.96 -41.12
C ARG A 74 10.73 10.26 -41.55
N GLU A 75 11.27 9.41 -42.41
CA GLU A 75 12.42 9.72 -43.26
C GLU A 75 11.97 9.59 -44.72
N LYS A 76 11.70 10.74 -45.34
CA LYS A 76 11.80 10.93 -46.79
C LYS A 76 12.16 12.37 -47.09
#